data_AF-A0A817G2N2-F1
#
_entry.id   AF-A0A817G2N2-F1
#
_cell.length_a   1.000
_cell.length_b   1.000
_cell.length_c   1.000
_cell.angle_alpha   90.00
_cell.angle_beta   90.00
_cell.angle_gamma   90.00
#
_symmetry.space_group_name_H-M   'P 1'
#
loop_
_entity.id
_entity.type
_entity.pdbx_description
1 polymer ?
#
loop_
_entity_poly.entity_id
_entity_poly.type
_entity_poly.pdbx_seq_one_letter_code
_entity_poly.pdbx_strand_id
1 'polypeptide(L)'
;MNKIQQFSKLVIDARSDLEKTREINQALQDHVQRTMKKDIQELIRKISDLEIKGHLITDLWQQKFEYKNAAKYNIDKNDNIITIERKLVSNDRRKLILCSNDNLNENNPSKLKGFRRILREKQRSNLTLRLIYADFSYSSFRLQDMIILPSNEIDYSENHSKQQVFSQISGPPTPRFLPVPSESVLVPNDKTINILLLGETGVGKSTFINAFANYLTFDSFEQAESSEPIVIIPVSFVMTVGDNFEERIVKFGELDRFDNENVNTLGQSITQHCKSYTFDLKRNEDDNRRKVRIIDTPGFGDTRGLDQDDQNMEHILQYINNVTHLNAICFLLKPNTSRLHIFFRTCLIQLFSLLGSTASNNIIFCFTNARSTFYTPGNTASLLKTMLVSASMDNISFKKENTYCFDSEAFRYLVALQNGIPFADEEKEEYQMSW
;
A
#
# COMPACT_ATOMS: atom_id res chain seq x y z
N MET A 1 24.54 22.52 -15.02
CA MET A 1 24.39 21.19 -15.65
C MET A 1 24.34 20.17 -14.52
N ASN A 2 23.29 19.34 -14.46
CA ASN A 2 23.10 18.38 -13.36
C ASN A 2 24.29 17.40 -13.31
N LYS A 3 24.82 17.04 -12.14
CA LYS A 3 25.96 16.10 -12.01
C LYS A 3 25.70 14.77 -12.74
N ILE A 4 24.42 14.37 -12.83
CA ILE A 4 23.96 13.21 -13.60
C ILE A 4 24.16 13.41 -15.11
N GLN A 5 23.90 14.61 -15.64
CA GLN A 5 24.12 14.93 -17.06
C GLN A 5 25.61 14.96 -17.42
N GLN A 6 26.49 15.43 -16.53
CA GLN A 6 27.94 15.32 -16.72
C GLN A 6 28.40 13.86 -16.75
N PHE A 7 27.85 13.01 -15.89
CA PHE A 7 28.15 11.58 -15.85
C PHE A 7 27.66 10.85 -17.11
N SER A 8 26.42 11.10 -17.55
CA SER A 8 25.90 10.53 -18.80
C SER A 8 26.72 10.93 -20.01
N LYS A 9 27.19 12.18 -20.08
CA LYS A 9 28.03 12.66 -21.18
C LYS A 9 29.40 11.95 -21.20
N LEU A 10 30.06 11.81 -20.06
CA LEU A 10 31.32 11.07 -19.92
C LEU A 10 31.20 9.59 -20.35
N VAL A 11 30.08 8.95 -20.01
CA VAL A 11 29.82 7.55 -20.39
C VAL A 11 29.52 7.43 -21.89
N ILE A 12 28.86 8.42 -22.49
CA ILE A 12 28.60 8.47 -23.93
C ILE A 12 29.91 8.69 -24.69
N ASP A 13 30.74 9.64 -24.25
CA ASP A 13 32.03 9.97 -24.87
C ASP A 13 33.03 8.80 -24.77
N ALA A 14 32.98 8.02 -23.68
CA ALA A 14 33.80 6.81 -23.51
C ALA A 14 33.37 5.63 -24.41
N ARG A 15 32.16 5.67 -24.97
CA ARG A 15 31.62 4.61 -25.82
C ARG A 15 31.81 4.88 -27.31
N SER A 16 32.17 6.11 -27.71
CA SER A 16 32.05 6.54 -29.10
C SER A 16 33.31 6.47 -29.97
N ASP A 17 34.54 6.34 -29.46
CA ASP A 17 35.67 5.91 -30.32
C ASP A 17 36.98 5.59 -29.57
N LEU A 18 37.70 4.62 -30.12
CA LEU A 18 39.03 4.12 -29.72
C LEU A 18 40.13 5.13 -30.07
N GLU A 19 40.35 6.19 -29.28
CA GLU A 19 41.69 6.87 -29.27
C GLU A 19 41.98 7.83 -28.10
N LYS A 20 41.30 7.72 -26.95
CA LYS A 20 41.52 8.62 -25.80
C LYS A 20 41.65 7.93 -24.45
N THR A 21 42.25 6.74 -24.42
CA THR A 21 42.52 5.97 -23.18
C THR A 21 43.38 6.77 -22.19
N ARG A 22 44.18 7.74 -22.66
CA ARG A 22 45.01 8.61 -21.80
C ARG A 22 44.20 9.72 -21.12
N GLU A 23 43.26 10.36 -21.81
CA GLU A 23 42.38 11.40 -21.25
C GLU A 23 41.34 10.82 -20.30
N ILE A 24 40.82 9.62 -20.60
CA ILE A 24 39.90 8.89 -19.70
C ILE A 24 40.59 8.55 -18.38
N ASN A 25 41.84 8.07 -18.43
CA ASN A 25 42.62 7.79 -17.23
C ASN A 25 42.97 9.08 -16.45
N GLN A 26 43.18 10.21 -17.13
CA GLN A 26 43.41 11.52 -16.50
C GLN A 26 42.14 12.12 -15.87
N ALA A 27 40.96 11.88 -16.46
CA ALA A 27 39.67 12.27 -15.89
C ALA A 27 39.23 11.34 -14.75
N LEU A 28 39.66 10.08 -14.77
CA LEU A 28 39.50 9.10 -13.70
C LEU A 28 40.54 9.27 -12.57
N GLN A 29 41.57 10.09 -12.74
CA GLN A 29 42.59 10.30 -11.70
C GLN A 29 41.97 10.93 -10.45
N ASP A 30 42.07 10.16 -9.35
CA ASP A 30 41.96 10.46 -7.92
C ASP A 30 40.81 11.33 -7.41
N HIS A 31 40.53 12.49 -7.99
CA HIS A 31 39.56 13.43 -7.45
C HIS A 31 38.10 12.98 -7.68
N VAL A 32 37.77 12.47 -8.85
CA VAL A 32 36.41 11.98 -9.17
C VAL A 32 36.09 10.69 -8.40
N GLN A 33 37.04 9.76 -8.32
CA GLN A 33 36.87 8.53 -7.56
C GLN A 33 36.75 8.80 -6.05
N ARG A 34 37.54 9.72 -5.50
CA ARG A 34 37.41 10.17 -4.09
C ARG A 34 36.08 10.87 -3.83
N THR A 35 35.62 11.72 -4.76
CA THR A 35 34.34 12.42 -4.63
C THR A 35 33.16 11.46 -4.71
N MET A 36 33.15 10.53 -5.67
CA MET A 36 32.14 9.47 -5.76
C MET A 36 32.15 8.57 -4.53
N LYS A 37 33.32 8.17 -4.03
CA LYS A 37 33.43 7.37 -2.80
C LYS A 37 32.86 8.12 -1.60
N LYS A 38 33.14 9.42 -1.49
CA LYS A 38 32.59 10.28 -0.44
C LYS A 38 31.07 10.42 -0.55
N ASP A 39 30.55 10.63 -1.76
CA ASP A 39 29.11 10.78 -2.02
C ASP A 39 28.36 9.46 -1.72
N ILE A 40 28.93 8.31 -2.11
CA ILE A 40 28.40 6.98 -1.78
C ILE A 40 28.41 6.75 -0.26
N GLN A 41 29.51 7.09 0.42
CA GLN A 41 29.59 6.97 1.87
C GLN A 41 28.58 7.88 2.59
N GLU A 42 28.37 9.10 2.09
CA GLU A 42 27.36 10.02 2.63
C GLU A 42 25.95 9.47 2.44
N LEU A 43 25.66 8.87 1.27
CA LEU A 43 24.38 8.24 0.99
C LEU A 43 24.14 7.03 1.91
N ILE A 44 25.13 6.14 2.06
CA ILE A 44 25.06 5.00 2.98
C ILE A 44 24.79 5.48 4.41
N ARG A 45 25.48 6.54 4.85
CA ARG A 45 25.26 7.14 6.17
C ARG A 45 23.82 7.64 6.34
N LYS A 46 23.31 8.38 5.34
CA LYS A 46 21.93 8.88 5.34
C LYS A 46 20.89 7.76 5.37
N ILE A 47 21.15 6.66 4.66
CA ILE A 47 20.27 5.47 4.68
C ILE A 47 20.26 4.84 6.08
N SER A 48 21.44 4.67 6.69
CA SER A 48 21.53 4.13 8.05
C SER A 48 20.84 5.03 9.09
N ASP A 49 21.01 6.35 8.99
CA ASP A 49 20.31 7.33 9.84
C ASP A 49 18.77 7.18 9.70
N LEU A 50 18.28 6.97 8.47
CA LEU A 50 16.86 6.74 8.19
C LEU A 50 16.35 5.40 8.73
N GLU A 51 17.13 4.32 8.62
CA GLU A 51 16.79 3.01 9.17
C GLU A 51 16.65 3.08 10.70
N ILE A 52 17.60 3.70 11.39
CA ILE A 52 17.56 3.90 12.86
C ILE A 52 16.29 4.68 13.23
N LYS A 53 15.95 5.71 12.46
CA LYS A 53 14.76 6.54 12.70
C LYS A 53 13.47 5.78 12.45
N GLY A 54 13.42 4.94 11.41
CA GLY A 54 12.31 4.04 11.15
C GLY A 54 12.06 3.09 12.32
N HIS A 55 13.10 2.43 12.83
CA HIS A 55 13.01 1.55 14.00
C HIS A 55 12.49 2.29 15.25
N LEU A 56 12.96 3.51 15.48
CA LEU A 56 12.51 4.35 16.59
C LEU A 56 11.00 4.63 16.52
N ILE A 57 10.50 5.01 15.34
CA ILE A 57 9.09 5.34 15.12
C ILE A 57 8.22 4.10 15.30
N THR A 58 8.64 2.96 14.75
CA THR A 58 7.94 1.68 14.91
C THR A 58 7.87 1.25 16.37
N ASP A 59 8.96 1.35 17.13
CA ASP A 59 8.99 1.05 18.57
C ASP A 59 8.07 1.98 19.37
N LEU A 60 8.03 3.27 19.02
CA LEU A 60 7.12 4.24 19.63
C LEU A 60 5.64 3.86 19.39
N TRP A 61 5.27 3.46 18.18
CA TRP A 61 3.91 3.04 17.85
C TRP A 61 3.49 1.78 18.58
N GLN A 62 4.37 0.77 18.68
CA GLN A 62 4.12 -0.44 19.49
C GLN A 62 3.86 -0.08 20.97
N GLN A 63 4.52 0.97 21.46
CA GLN A 63 4.32 1.51 22.79
C GLN A 63 3.16 2.53 22.88
N LYS A 64 2.31 2.68 21.85
CA LYS A 64 1.19 3.62 21.77
C LYS A 64 1.57 5.10 21.92
N PHE A 65 2.78 5.48 21.51
CA PHE A 65 3.16 6.89 21.33
C PHE A 65 2.79 7.36 19.93
N GLU A 66 2.28 8.59 19.82
CA GLU A 66 2.14 9.31 18.56
C GLU A 66 3.46 10.04 18.24
N TYR A 67 4.00 9.84 17.05
CA TYR A 67 5.22 10.53 16.62
C TYR A 67 4.90 11.89 15.97
N LYS A 68 5.59 12.95 16.39
CA LYS A 68 5.44 14.31 15.85
C LYS A 68 6.79 14.94 15.53
N ASN A 69 6.96 15.44 14.31
CA ASN A 69 8.11 16.28 13.98
C ASN A 69 7.87 17.71 14.50
N ALA A 70 8.69 18.16 15.45
CA ALA A 70 8.58 19.48 16.08
C ALA A 70 8.77 20.64 15.08
N ALA A 71 9.48 20.42 13.97
CA ALA A 71 9.67 21.42 12.93
C ALA A 71 8.35 21.88 12.27
N LYS A 72 7.29 21.06 12.34
CA LYS A 72 5.97 21.40 11.79
C LYS A 72 5.14 22.35 12.68
N TYR A 73 5.62 22.68 13.88
CA TYR A 73 4.84 23.41 14.89
C TYR A 73 5.30 24.87 15.08
N ASN A 74 5.98 25.46 14.07
CA ASN A 74 6.53 26.82 14.11
C ASN A 74 7.35 27.08 15.38
N ILE A 75 8.14 26.08 15.81
CA ILE A 75 9.04 26.20 16.96
C ILE A 75 10.36 26.80 16.47
N ASP A 76 10.74 27.94 17.03
CA ASP A 76 11.93 28.70 16.68
C ASP A 76 12.94 28.80 17.83
N LYS A 77 14.15 29.28 17.52
CA LYS A 77 15.26 29.38 18.49
C LYS A 77 14.98 30.28 19.70
N ASN A 78 13.98 31.17 19.64
CA ASN A 78 13.61 32.08 20.72
C ASN A 78 12.48 31.51 21.60
N ASP A 79 11.90 30.37 21.23
CA ASP A 79 10.93 29.70 22.07
C ASP A 79 11.56 29.23 23.38
N ASN A 80 10.75 29.11 24.42
CA ASN A 80 11.11 28.49 25.69
C ASN A 80 10.16 27.31 25.97
N ILE A 81 10.41 26.58 27.05
CA ILE A 81 9.63 25.39 27.41
C ILE A 81 8.12 25.71 27.48
N ILE A 82 7.75 26.89 28.00
CA ILE A 82 6.35 27.31 28.13
C ILE A 82 5.72 27.56 26.75
N THR A 83 6.43 28.21 25.82
CA THR A 83 5.89 28.46 24.48
C THR A 83 5.85 27.19 23.63
N ILE A 84 6.84 26.30 23.78
CA ILE A 84 6.85 24.95 23.18
C ILE A 84 5.67 24.12 23.69
N GLU A 85 5.42 24.13 25.01
CA GLU A 85 4.30 23.43 25.62
C GLU A 85 2.97 23.93 25.05
N ARG A 86 2.77 25.24 24.93
CA ARG A 86 1.56 25.79 24.29
C ARG A 86 1.41 25.35 22.82
N LYS A 87 2.50 25.39 22.04
CA LYS A 87 2.51 25.02 20.62
C LYS A 87 2.24 23.53 20.39
N LEU A 88 2.73 22.65 21.26
CA LEU A 88 2.59 21.19 21.11
C LEU A 88 1.37 20.59 21.84
N VAL A 89 1.06 21.07 23.04
CA VAL A 89 -0.03 20.54 23.88
C VAL A 89 -1.38 21.15 23.52
N SER A 90 -1.41 22.43 23.11
CA SER A 90 -2.63 23.17 22.77
C SER A 90 -3.70 23.15 23.88
N ASN A 91 -3.27 23.26 25.15
CA ASN A 91 -4.10 23.19 26.36
C ASN A 91 -4.87 21.86 26.59
N ASP A 92 -4.58 20.79 25.84
CA ASP A 92 -5.16 19.48 26.09
C ASP A 92 -4.41 18.76 27.22
N ARG A 93 -5.00 18.76 28.43
CA ARG A 93 -4.45 18.09 29.62
C ARG A 93 -4.34 16.57 29.50
N ARG A 94 -4.88 15.98 28.43
CA ARG A 94 -4.75 14.54 28.17
C ARG A 94 -3.49 14.19 27.39
N LYS A 95 -2.67 15.16 26.97
CA LYS A 95 -1.43 14.88 26.22
C LYS A 95 -0.22 14.89 27.15
N LEU A 96 0.54 13.80 27.12
CA LEU A 96 1.88 13.73 27.68
C LEU A 96 2.89 13.63 26.54
N ILE A 97 3.81 14.57 26.46
CA ILE A 97 4.75 14.71 25.34
C ILE A 97 6.17 14.48 25.83
N LEU A 98 6.83 13.46 25.31
CA LEU A 98 8.28 13.27 25.44
C LEU A 98 8.98 13.98 24.30
N CYS A 99 9.71 15.04 24.59
CA CYS A 99 10.54 15.75 23.62
C CYS A 99 11.96 15.20 23.66
N SER A 100 12.50 14.81 22.50
CA SER A 100 13.88 14.37 22.33
C SER A 100 14.35 14.65 20.90
N ASN A 101 15.60 14.31 20.59
CA ASN A 101 16.19 14.33 19.25
C ASN A 101 17.12 13.12 19.06
N ASP A 102 17.58 12.91 17.84
CA ASP A 102 18.41 11.76 17.45
C ASP A 102 19.69 11.67 18.30
N ASN A 103 20.36 12.81 18.54
CA ASN A 103 21.59 12.86 19.35
C ASN A 103 21.34 12.50 20.82
N LEU A 104 20.25 13.00 21.41
CA LEU A 104 19.88 12.68 22.79
C LEU A 104 19.51 11.21 22.94
N ASN A 105 18.81 10.65 21.96
CA ASN A 105 18.43 9.23 21.95
C ASN A 105 19.67 8.32 21.92
N GLU A 106 20.63 8.65 21.06
CA GLU A 106 21.89 7.91 20.90
C GLU A 106 22.75 8.01 22.16
N ASN A 107 22.89 9.20 22.74
CA ASN A 107 23.75 9.43 23.90
C ASN A 107 23.12 8.96 25.23
N ASN A 108 21.79 8.87 25.32
CA ASN A 108 21.08 8.57 26.57
C ASN A 108 19.95 7.53 26.41
N PRO A 109 20.22 6.33 25.87
CA PRO A 109 19.17 5.33 25.58
C PRO A 109 18.45 4.85 26.84
N SER A 110 19.15 4.74 27.97
CA SER A 110 18.58 4.37 29.27
C SER A 110 17.60 5.42 29.79
N LYS A 111 17.89 6.71 29.58
CA LYS A 111 17.00 7.82 29.95
C LYS A 111 15.74 7.83 29.10
N LEU A 112 15.90 7.65 27.79
CA LEU A 112 14.78 7.50 26.85
C LEU A 112 13.85 6.35 27.25
N LYS A 113 14.42 5.18 27.55
CA LYS A 113 13.67 4.00 28.00
C LYS A 113 12.97 4.26 29.35
N GLY A 114 13.64 4.92 30.28
CA GLY A 114 13.08 5.30 31.58
C GLY A 114 11.87 6.21 31.44
N PHE A 115 11.99 7.27 30.65
CA PHE A 115 10.90 8.22 30.37
C PHE A 115 9.72 7.58 29.66
N ARG A 116 9.97 6.71 28.66
CA ARG A 116 8.90 5.95 28.00
C ARG A 116 8.15 5.06 28.99
N ARG A 117 8.86 4.40 29.90
CA ARG A 117 8.26 3.55 30.95
C ARG A 117 7.37 4.36 31.89
N ILE A 118 7.85 5.49 32.40
CA ILE A 118 7.09 6.37 33.30
C ILE A 118 5.79 6.84 32.63
N LEU A 119 5.88 7.31 31.38
CA LEU A 119 4.71 7.77 30.63
C LEU A 119 3.69 6.65 30.40
N ARG A 120 4.15 5.43 30.18
CA ARG A 120 3.29 4.25 30.01
C ARG A 120 2.60 3.82 31.30
N GLU A 121 3.29 3.89 32.44
CA GLU A 121 2.72 3.62 33.75
C GLU A 121 1.60 4.64 34.07
N LYS A 122 1.80 5.92 33.71
CA LYS A 122 0.75 6.95 33.80
C LYS A 122 -0.44 6.66 32.89
N GLN A 123 -0.21 6.29 31.62
CA GLN A 123 -1.28 5.93 30.69
C GLN A 123 -2.06 4.69 31.15
N ARG A 124 -1.42 3.72 31.80
CA ARG A 124 -2.11 2.56 32.39
C ARG A 124 -3.05 2.96 33.52
N SER A 125 -2.68 3.99 34.28
CA SER A 125 -3.49 4.52 35.39
C SER A 125 -4.60 5.48 34.91
N ASN A 126 -4.42 6.09 33.73
CA ASN A 126 -5.43 6.91 33.08
C ASN A 126 -5.41 6.67 31.55
N LEU A 127 -6.32 5.81 31.09
CA LEU A 127 -6.43 5.39 29.69
C LEU A 127 -6.82 6.52 28.73
N THR A 128 -7.29 7.66 29.24
CA THR A 128 -7.61 8.84 28.41
C THR A 128 -6.36 9.63 28.00
N LEU A 129 -5.19 9.32 28.57
CA LEU A 129 -3.93 9.96 28.25
C LEU A 129 -3.39 9.52 26.88
N ARG A 130 -3.05 10.50 26.05
CA ARG A 130 -2.35 10.34 24.77
C ARG A 130 -0.87 10.60 24.99
N LEU A 131 -0.05 9.60 24.64
CA LEU A 131 1.41 9.72 24.69
C LEU A 131 1.90 10.21 23.34
N ILE A 132 2.76 11.21 23.35
CA ILE A 132 3.33 11.81 22.15
C ILE A 132 4.84 11.81 22.29
N TYR A 133 5.54 11.47 21.23
CA TYR A 133 6.98 11.70 21.09
C TYR A 133 7.18 12.86 20.10
N ALA A 134 7.76 13.96 20.58
CA ALA A 134 8.08 15.12 19.75
C ALA A 134 9.56 15.11 19.39
N ASP A 135 9.85 14.95 18.09
CA ASP A 135 11.20 14.93 17.53
C ASP A 135 11.70 16.33 17.17
N PHE A 136 12.77 16.76 17.84
CA PHE A 136 13.44 18.04 17.63
C PHE A 136 14.64 17.95 16.67
N SER A 137 14.92 16.79 16.06
CA SER A 137 16.11 16.61 15.22
C SER A 137 16.16 17.52 13.99
N TYR A 138 15.00 18.00 13.53
CA TYR A 138 14.87 18.93 12.41
C TYR A 138 14.40 20.32 12.84
N SER A 139 14.29 20.58 14.15
CA SER A 139 13.85 21.85 14.68
C SER A 139 14.99 22.86 14.71
N SER A 140 14.67 24.14 14.47
CA SER A 140 15.64 25.22 14.67
C SER A 140 15.92 25.50 16.15
N PHE A 141 15.04 25.03 17.05
CA PHE A 141 15.24 25.07 18.48
C PHE A 141 16.16 23.93 18.94
N ARG A 142 17.28 24.29 19.61
CA ARG A 142 18.23 23.33 20.17
C ARG A 142 17.75 22.81 21.52
N LEU A 143 17.14 21.63 21.51
CA LEU A 143 16.80 20.90 22.72
C LEU A 143 18.07 20.35 23.39
N GLN A 144 18.37 20.82 24.61
CA GLN A 144 19.58 20.45 25.35
C GLN A 144 19.47 19.11 26.10
N ASP A 145 18.27 18.73 26.52
CA ASP A 145 18.01 17.49 27.23
C ASP A 145 16.59 16.99 26.93
N MET A 146 16.34 15.69 27.18
CA MET A 146 15.01 15.12 27.06
C MET A 146 14.07 15.74 28.10
N ILE A 147 12.93 16.25 27.66
CA ILE A 147 11.93 16.86 28.54
C ILE A 147 10.58 16.18 28.37
N ILE A 148 9.78 16.18 29.43
CA ILE A 148 8.38 15.72 29.38
C ILE A 148 7.48 16.92 29.61
N LEU A 149 6.45 17.05 28.77
CA LEU A 149 5.44 18.11 28.83
C LEU A 149 4.06 17.50 29.13
N PRO A 150 3.19 18.17 29.91
CA PRO A 150 3.46 19.43 30.59
C PRO A 150 4.49 19.29 31.72
N SER A 151 5.33 20.31 31.89
CA SER A 151 6.54 20.26 32.75
C SER A 151 6.28 19.98 34.23
N ASN A 152 5.04 20.12 34.68
CA ASN A 152 4.61 19.87 36.06
C ASN A 152 4.33 18.38 36.38
N GLU A 153 4.40 17.50 35.37
CA GLU A 153 4.03 16.10 35.52
C GLU A 153 5.14 15.22 36.11
N ILE A 154 6.42 15.64 36.07
CA ILE A 154 7.54 14.79 36.52
C ILE A 154 8.49 15.59 37.39
N ASP A 155 8.55 15.19 38.66
CA ASP A 155 9.61 15.60 39.56
C ASP A 155 10.90 14.88 39.13
N TYR A 156 11.91 15.63 38.70
CA TYR A 156 13.19 15.08 38.20
C TYR A 156 14.09 14.55 39.32
N SER A 157 13.59 14.53 40.56
CA SER A 157 14.30 14.03 41.73
C SER A 157 13.82 12.62 42.07
N GLU A 158 14.62 11.59 41.74
CA GLU A 158 14.63 10.37 42.56
C GLU A 158 15.94 9.59 42.39
N ASN A 159 16.85 9.86 43.32
CA ASN A 159 17.79 8.88 43.84
C ASN A 159 17.02 7.96 44.81
N HIS A 160 17.46 6.69 44.86
CA HIS A 160 17.19 5.65 45.87
C HIS A 160 16.01 4.68 45.69
N SER A 161 16.38 3.47 45.26
CA SER A 161 16.34 2.24 46.07
C SER A 161 15.40 2.21 47.29
N LYS A 162 14.40 1.30 47.29
CA LYS A 162 14.22 0.21 48.29
C LYS A 162 12.93 -0.60 48.07
N GLN A 163 12.99 -1.82 48.58
CA GLN A 163 12.05 -2.94 48.53
C GLN A 163 10.75 -2.74 49.34
N GLN A 164 9.84 -3.73 49.17
CA GLN A 164 8.83 -4.29 50.10
C GLN A 164 7.34 -3.91 49.84
N VAL A 165 6.31 -4.74 50.08
CA VAL A 165 6.03 -6.21 50.11
C VAL A 165 4.52 -6.34 50.51
N PHE A 166 3.76 -7.24 49.85
CA PHE A 166 2.42 -7.82 50.19
C PHE A 166 1.18 -6.89 50.26
N SER A 167 -0.07 -7.30 49.98
CA SER A 167 -0.79 -8.56 50.27
C SER A 167 -2.03 -8.83 49.37
N GLN A 168 -2.42 -10.11 49.26
CA GLN A 168 -3.59 -10.73 48.59
C GLN A 168 -4.89 -10.68 49.42
N ILE A 169 -6.09 -10.73 48.78
CA ILE A 169 -7.39 -11.41 49.14
C ILE A 169 -8.29 -11.36 47.86
N SER A 170 -8.58 -12.39 47.03
CA SER A 170 -9.33 -13.69 47.08
C SER A 170 -10.78 -13.66 46.52
N GLY A 171 -11.12 -14.60 45.61
CA GLY A 171 -12.47 -14.87 45.07
C GLY A 171 -12.53 -15.61 43.68
N PRO A 172 -13.16 -16.82 43.52
CA PRO A 172 -13.07 -17.75 42.36
C PRO A 172 -14.37 -17.80 41.47
N PRO A 173 -14.57 -18.73 40.50
CA PRO A 173 -13.67 -19.60 39.75
C PRO A 173 -13.61 -19.25 38.23
N THR A 174 -12.62 -19.82 37.56
CA THR A 174 -12.38 -19.78 36.11
C THR A 174 -13.53 -20.33 35.26
N PRO A 175 -13.96 -19.61 34.20
CA PRO A 175 -14.42 -20.24 32.98
C PRO A 175 -13.21 -20.52 32.10
N ARG A 176 -13.17 -21.76 31.60
CA ARG A 176 -12.22 -22.30 30.62
C ARG A 176 -11.88 -21.26 29.56
N PHE A 177 -10.59 -20.97 29.40
CA PHE A 177 -10.09 -20.45 28.13
C PHE A 177 -10.48 -21.47 27.06
N LEU A 178 -11.30 -21.05 26.10
CA LEU A 178 -11.27 -21.68 24.79
C LEU A 178 -9.80 -21.64 24.34
N PRO A 179 -9.28 -22.73 23.76
CA PRO A 179 -7.90 -22.75 23.31
C PRO A 179 -7.67 -21.51 22.44
N VAL A 180 -6.53 -20.87 22.65
CA VAL A 180 -5.83 -20.12 21.59
C VAL A 180 -6.10 -20.91 20.31
N PRO A 181 -6.61 -20.31 19.20
CA PRO A 181 -6.59 -21.01 17.94
C PRO A 181 -5.15 -21.44 17.81
N SER A 182 -4.94 -22.75 17.87
CA SER A 182 -3.66 -23.39 17.67
C SER A 182 -2.93 -22.60 16.60
N GLU A 183 -1.61 -22.45 16.72
CA GLU A 183 -0.76 -22.32 15.54
C GLU A 183 -1.50 -23.03 14.43
N SER A 184 -1.96 -22.29 13.42
CA SER A 184 -2.40 -22.97 12.23
C SER A 184 -1.09 -23.57 11.77
N VAL A 185 -0.86 -24.83 12.16
CA VAL A 185 -0.24 -25.83 11.33
C VAL A 185 -0.81 -25.47 9.98
N LEU A 186 0.01 -24.83 9.14
CA LEU A 186 -0.34 -24.49 7.79
C LEU A 186 -0.72 -25.83 7.21
N VAL A 187 -2.02 -26.13 7.19
CA VAL A 187 -2.51 -27.40 6.68
C VAL A 187 -2.05 -27.35 5.23
N PRO A 188 -1.14 -28.23 4.78
CA PRO A 188 -0.52 -28.10 3.45
C PRO A 188 -1.50 -28.37 2.29
N ASN A 189 -2.80 -28.27 2.55
CA ASN A 189 -3.88 -28.78 1.72
C ASN A 189 -5.10 -27.85 1.71
N ASP A 190 -4.92 -26.55 1.91
CA ASP A 190 -5.97 -25.59 1.55
C ASP A 190 -6.08 -25.58 0.02
N LYS A 191 -7.09 -26.28 -0.53
CA LYS A 191 -7.39 -26.34 -1.98
C LYS A 191 -7.84 -24.99 -2.56
N THR A 192 -7.72 -23.91 -1.78
CA THR A 192 -8.08 -22.56 -2.17
C THR A 192 -7.05 -22.01 -3.15
N ILE A 193 -7.52 -21.61 -4.33
CA ILE A 193 -6.74 -20.91 -5.34
C ILE A 193 -6.69 -19.43 -4.94
N ASN A 194 -5.54 -18.93 -4.52
CA ASN A 194 -5.31 -17.54 -4.14
C ASN A 194 -4.80 -16.74 -5.34
N ILE A 195 -5.59 -15.74 -5.74
CA ILE A 195 -5.31 -14.84 -6.87
C ILE A 195 -5.15 -13.43 -6.34
N LEU A 196 -3.98 -12.82 -6.55
CA LEU A 196 -3.71 -11.42 -6.21
C LEU A 196 -4.00 -10.54 -7.42
N LEU A 197 -4.85 -9.52 -7.26
CA LEU A 197 -5.06 -8.51 -8.30
C LEU A 197 -4.20 -7.28 -8.03
N LEU A 198 -3.53 -6.77 -9.06
CA LEU A 198 -2.70 -5.57 -9.00
C LEU A 198 -2.98 -4.73 -10.24
N GLY A 199 -2.98 -3.41 -10.11
CA GLY A 199 -3.17 -2.53 -11.26
C GLY A 199 -3.49 -1.10 -10.83
N GLU A 200 -3.46 -0.18 -11.77
CA GLU A 200 -3.71 1.24 -11.51
C GLU A 200 -5.11 1.48 -10.93
N THR A 201 -5.30 2.61 -10.25
CA THR A 201 -6.62 3.07 -9.84
C THR A 201 -7.51 3.26 -11.09
N GLY A 202 -8.76 2.79 -11.03
CA GLY A 202 -9.68 2.86 -12.17
C GLY A 202 -9.38 1.90 -13.32
N VAL A 203 -8.48 0.92 -13.14
CA VAL A 203 -8.23 -0.15 -14.14
C VAL A 203 -9.36 -1.18 -14.21
N GLY A 204 -10.22 -1.26 -13.20
CA GLY A 204 -11.38 -2.16 -13.17
C GLY A 204 -11.24 -3.39 -12.27
N LYS A 205 -10.34 -3.40 -11.26
CA LYS A 205 -10.16 -4.52 -10.32
C LYS A 205 -11.47 -4.92 -9.61
N SER A 206 -12.12 -3.98 -8.95
CA SER A 206 -13.37 -4.23 -8.22
C SER A 206 -14.55 -4.55 -9.15
N THR A 207 -14.59 -3.93 -10.33
CA THR A 207 -15.59 -4.26 -11.37
C THR A 207 -15.41 -5.69 -11.86
N PHE A 208 -14.18 -6.14 -12.08
CA PHE A 208 -13.87 -7.52 -12.46
C PHE A 208 -14.33 -8.51 -11.38
N ILE A 209 -14.15 -8.19 -10.09
CA ILE A 209 -14.61 -9.05 -9.00
C ILE A 209 -16.14 -9.21 -8.99
N ASN A 210 -16.87 -8.12 -9.19
CA ASN A 210 -18.33 -8.18 -9.32
C ASN A 210 -18.76 -8.97 -10.57
N ALA A 211 -18.13 -8.71 -11.72
CA ALA A 211 -18.42 -9.45 -12.95
C ALA A 211 -18.17 -10.96 -12.76
N PHE A 212 -17.02 -11.31 -12.15
CA PHE A 212 -16.66 -12.69 -11.83
C PHE A 212 -17.71 -13.38 -10.94
N ALA A 213 -18.29 -12.69 -9.97
CA ALA A 213 -19.36 -13.22 -9.14
C ALA A 213 -20.61 -13.58 -9.96
N ASN A 214 -20.96 -12.76 -10.95
CA ASN A 214 -22.09 -13.00 -11.84
C ASN A 214 -21.81 -14.16 -12.80
N TYR A 215 -20.62 -14.19 -13.41
CA TYR A 215 -20.21 -15.28 -14.31
C TYR A 215 -20.15 -16.65 -13.63
N LEU A 216 -19.89 -16.69 -12.32
CA LEU A 216 -19.92 -17.93 -11.55
C LEU A 216 -21.33 -18.36 -11.13
N THR A 217 -22.29 -17.44 -11.13
CA THR A 217 -23.64 -17.70 -10.61
C THR A 217 -24.66 -17.96 -11.71
N PHE A 218 -24.52 -17.26 -12.84
CA PHE A 218 -25.44 -17.38 -13.97
C PHE A 218 -24.73 -18.12 -15.11
N ASP A 219 -25.38 -19.14 -15.65
CA ASP A 219 -24.84 -19.98 -16.73
C ASP A 219 -24.94 -19.28 -18.09
N SER A 220 -25.87 -18.34 -18.24
CA SER A 220 -26.06 -17.56 -19.47
C SER A 220 -26.39 -16.10 -19.21
N PHE A 221 -26.18 -15.27 -20.23
CA PHE A 221 -26.50 -13.85 -20.19
C PHE A 221 -28.00 -13.60 -19.97
N GLU A 222 -28.87 -14.39 -20.61
CA GLU A 222 -30.33 -14.28 -20.48
C GLU A 222 -30.79 -14.61 -19.05
N GLN A 223 -30.14 -15.59 -18.41
CA GLN A 223 -30.40 -15.90 -17.01
C GLN A 223 -29.98 -14.74 -16.11
N ALA A 224 -28.80 -14.16 -16.37
CA ALA A 224 -28.30 -13.02 -15.60
C ALA A 224 -29.20 -11.78 -15.77
N GLU A 225 -29.66 -11.51 -17.00
CA GLU A 225 -30.54 -10.39 -17.34
C GLU A 225 -31.92 -10.50 -16.68
N SER A 226 -32.47 -11.71 -16.61
CA SER A 226 -33.76 -11.97 -15.95
C SER A 226 -33.66 -12.06 -14.42
N SER A 227 -32.47 -11.90 -13.85
CA SER A 227 -32.19 -12.00 -12.42
C SER A 227 -31.69 -10.67 -11.84
N GLU A 228 -31.61 -10.58 -10.51
CA GLU A 228 -30.94 -9.46 -9.85
C GLU A 228 -29.41 -9.65 -9.92
N PRO A 229 -28.64 -8.66 -10.40
CA PRO A 229 -27.20 -8.77 -10.51
C PRO A 229 -26.54 -8.85 -9.14
N ILE A 230 -25.51 -9.70 -9.04
CA ILE A 230 -24.74 -9.86 -7.82
C ILE A 230 -23.71 -8.75 -7.72
N VAL A 231 -23.85 -7.90 -6.71
CA VAL A 231 -22.90 -6.81 -6.44
C VAL A 231 -22.38 -6.93 -5.02
N ILE A 232 -21.14 -7.39 -4.90
CA ILE A 232 -20.45 -7.62 -3.62
C ILE A 232 -19.53 -6.46 -3.24
N ILE A 233 -19.16 -5.63 -4.21
CA ILE A 233 -18.43 -4.37 -4.01
C ILE A 233 -19.28 -3.24 -4.58
N PRO A 234 -19.59 -2.19 -3.82
CA PRO A 234 -20.34 -1.05 -4.36
C PRO A 234 -19.68 -0.49 -5.62
N VAL A 235 -20.50 -0.16 -6.61
CA VAL A 235 -20.04 0.39 -7.89
C VAL A 235 -20.80 1.65 -8.23
N SER A 236 -20.09 2.60 -8.83
CA SER A 236 -20.70 3.74 -9.50
C SER A 236 -19.92 4.03 -10.75
N PHE A 237 -20.61 4.37 -11.84
CA PHE A 237 -20.01 4.81 -13.08
C PHE A 237 -20.98 5.70 -13.84
N VAL A 238 -20.45 6.52 -14.75
CA VAL A 238 -21.25 7.34 -15.66
C VAL A 238 -21.46 6.58 -16.96
N MET A 239 -22.68 6.64 -17.48
CA MET A 239 -23.04 6.22 -18.84
C MET A 239 -23.64 7.41 -19.59
N THR A 240 -23.50 7.43 -20.90
CA THR A 240 -24.19 8.39 -21.76
C THR A 240 -25.26 7.67 -22.56
N VAL A 241 -26.47 8.21 -22.59
CA VAL A 241 -27.61 7.63 -23.30
C VAL A 241 -28.19 8.59 -24.34
N GLY A 242 -28.67 8.02 -25.44
CA GLY A 242 -29.27 8.74 -26.55
C GLY A 242 -28.33 9.66 -27.33
N ASP A 243 -28.86 10.29 -28.37
CA ASP A 243 -28.09 11.09 -29.33
C ASP A 243 -27.50 12.38 -28.73
N ASN A 244 -28.04 12.83 -27.60
CA ASN A 244 -27.60 14.05 -26.91
C ASN A 244 -26.52 13.77 -25.84
N PHE A 245 -26.03 12.53 -25.74
CA PHE A 245 -25.05 12.11 -24.72
C PHE A 245 -25.50 12.43 -23.29
N GLU A 246 -26.76 12.16 -22.97
CA GLU A 246 -27.29 12.44 -21.63
C GLU A 246 -26.55 11.61 -20.58
N GLU A 247 -25.90 12.26 -19.63
CA GLU A 247 -25.16 11.59 -18.56
C GLU A 247 -26.11 10.97 -17.52
N ARG A 248 -25.98 9.67 -17.32
CA ARG A 248 -26.65 8.90 -16.28
C ARG A 248 -25.62 8.32 -15.33
N ILE A 249 -25.76 8.65 -14.04
CA ILE A 249 -24.93 8.07 -12.99
C ILE A 249 -25.59 6.76 -12.55
N VAL A 250 -24.94 5.65 -12.88
CA VAL A 250 -25.30 4.33 -12.37
C VAL A 250 -24.68 4.16 -11.00
N LYS A 251 -25.48 3.72 -10.02
CA LYS A 251 -25.01 3.38 -8.67
C LYS A 251 -25.62 2.04 -8.25
N PHE A 252 -24.83 1.23 -7.57
CA PHE A 252 -25.32 -0.01 -6.99
C PHE A 252 -24.51 -0.37 -5.75
N GLY A 253 -25.23 -0.81 -4.71
CA GLY A 253 -24.68 -1.04 -3.37
C GLY A 253 -24.81 0.18 -2.46
N GLU A 254 -24.93 -0.06 -1.16
CA GLU A 254 -25.01 0.99 -0.14
C GLU A 254 -23.61 1.60 0.09
N LEU A 255 -23.25 2.62 -0.72
CA LEU A 255 -21.96 3.31 -0.65
C LEU A 255 -21.62 3.80 0.78
N ASP A 256 -22.64 4.13 1.58
CA ASP A 256 -22.48 4.64 2.95
C ASP A 256 -22.16 3.57 4.00
N ARG A 257 -22.22 2.27 3.65
CA ARG A 257 -21.93 1.15 4.58
C ARG A 257 -20.57 0.48 4.35
N PHE A 258 -19.82 0.89 3.34
CA PHE A 258 -18.54 0.27 2.99
C PHE A 258 -17.37 1.24 3.15
N ASP A 259 -16.73 1.22 4.32
CA ASP A 259 -15.56 2.05 4.65
C ASP A 259 -14.31 1.76 3.80
N ASN A 260 -14.31 0.68 3.01
CA ASN A 260 -13.14 0.25 2.22
C ASN A 260 -13.13 0.72 0.76
N GLU A 261 -14.21 1.34 0.27
CA GLU A 261 -14.30 1.85 -1.09
C GLU A 261 -14.60 3.35 -1.07
N ASN A 262 -13.73 4.14 -1.70
CA ASN A 262 -14.01 5.55 -1.94
C ASN A 262 -14.42 5.74 -3.39
N VAL A 263 -15.59 6.35 -3.62
CA VAL A 263 -16.09 6.67 -4.95
C VAL A 263 -15.94 8.17 -5.17
N ASN A 264 -14.92 8.56 -5.93
CA ASN A 264 -14.71 9.95 -6.32
C ASN A 264 -15.82 10.45 -7.27
N THR A 265 -15.89 11.77 -7.51
CA THR A 265 -16.91 12.49 -8.31
C THR A 265 -17.13 11.99 -9.74
N LEU A 266 -16.26 11.12 -10.27
CA LEU A 266 -16.32 10.58 -11.63
C LEU A 266 -16.59 9.06 -11.70
N GLY A 267 -17.08 8.43 -10.62
CA GLY A 267 -17.46 7.01 -10.65
C GLY A 267 -16.27 6.06 -10.78
N GLN A 268 -15.18 6.33 -10.08
CA GLN A 268 -14.06 5.40 -9.96
C GLN A 268 -14.06 4.82 -8.55
N SER A 269 -14.10 3.49 -8.46
CA SER A 269 -13.91 2.78 -7.19
C SER A 269 -12.43 2.79 -6.82
N ILE A 270 -12.14 3.30 -5.62
CA ILE A 270 -10.81 3.34 -5.05
C ILE A 270 -10.82 2.52 -3.76
N THR A 271 -10.31 1.29 -3.87
CA THR A 271 -10.08 0.40 -2.74
C THR A 271 -9.04 0.99 -1.79
N GLN A 272 -9.38 1.09 -0.51
CA GLN A 272 -8.52 1.71 0.51
C GLN A 272 -7.56 0.71 1.18
N HIS A 273 -8.04 -0.51 1.44
CA HIS A 273 -7.25 -1.60 2.02
C HIS A 273 -7.48 -2.92 1.26
N CYS A 274 -6.47 -3.79 1.28
CA CYS A 274 -6.57 -5.12 0.67
C CYS A 274 -7.72 -5.93 1.30
N LYS A 275 -8.50 -6.60 0.46
CA LYS A 275 -9.63 -7.41 0.91
C LYS A 275 -9.77 -8.68 0.06
N SER A 276 -10.06 -9.79 0.72
CA SER A 276 -10.28 -11.08 0.05
C SER A 276 -11.76 -11.35 -0.15
N TYR A 277 -12.10 -11.79 -1.37
CA TYR A 277 -13.41 -12.29 -1.75
C TYR A 277 -13.28 -13.76 -2.11
N THR A 278 -14.06 -14.64 -1.48
CA THR A 278 -13.96 -16.09 -1.67
C THR A 278 -15.19 -16.61 -2.39
N PHE A 279 -14.97 -17.37 -3.46
CA PHE A 279 -16.00 -17.97 -4.29
C PHE A 279 -15.86 -19.49 -4.29
N ASP A 280 -16.98 -20.20 -4.25
CA ASP A 280 -17.01 -21.66 -4.40
C ASP A 280 -17.10 -22.01 -5.89
N LEU A 281 -16.12 -22.74 -6.41
CA LEU A 281 -16.19 -23.30 -7.76
C LEU A 281 -17.01 -24.59 -7.71
N LYS A 282 -18.23 -24.55 -8.23
CA LYS A 282 -19.01 -25.77 -8.48
C LYS A 282 -18.56 -26.35 -9.83
N ARG A 283 -17.89 -27.50 -9.81
CA ARG A 283 -17.60 -28.26 -11.03
C ARG A 283 -18.07 -29.70 -10.81
N ASN A 284 -19.31 -29.98 -11.21
CA ASN A 284 -20.02 -31.26 -11.05
C ASN A 284 -20.19 -31.75 -9.59
N GLU A 285 -21.17 -32.61 -9.36
CA GLU A 285 -21.55 -33.11 -8.04
C GLU A 285 -20.47 -33.99 -7.36
N ASP A 286 -19.52 -34.50 -8.14
CA ASP A 286 -18.49 -35.44 -7.69
C ASP A 286 -17.09 -34.82 -7.42
N ASP A 287 -16.85 -33.55 -7.76
CA ASP A 287 -15.53 -32.93 -7.55
C ASP A 287 -15.48 -32.10 -6.25
N ASN A 288 -14.39 -32.27 -5.52
CA ASN A 288 -14.15 -31.65 -4.22
C ASN A 288 -14.26 -30.12 -4.36
N ARG A 289 -15.24 -29.47 -3.69
CA ARG A 289 -15.51 -28.02 -3.72
C ARG A 289 -14.20 -27.21 -3.62
N ARG A 290 -13.68 -26.76 -4.76
CA ARG A 290 -12.50 -25.88 -4.80
C ARG A 290 -12.95 -24.45 -4.55
N LYS A 291 -12.16 -23.72 -3.78
CA LYS A 291 -12.43 -22.30 -3.51
C LYS A 291 -11.47 -21.44 -4.33
N VAL A 292 -11.94 -20.29 -4.79
CA VAL A 292 -11.09 -19.24 -5.34
C VAL A 292 -11.18 -18.05 -4.40
N ARG A 293 -10.02 -17.59 -3.94
CA ARG A 293 -9.88 -16.36 -3.18
C ARG A 293 -9.26 -15.31 -4.09
N ILE A 294 -10.02 -14.27 -4.41
CA ILE A 294 -9.52 -13.09 -5.11
C ILE A 294 -9.16 -12.04 -4.07
N ILE A 295 -7.90 -11.63 -4.05
CA ILE A 295 -7.36 -10.58 -3.19
C ILE A 295 -7.39 -9.28 -3.98
N ASP A 296 -8.36 -8.43 -3.67
CA ASP A 296 -8.44 -7.07 -4.18
C ASP A 296 -7.44 -6.18 -3.45
N THR A 297 -6.83 -5.25 -4.16
CA THR A 297 -5.78 -4.39 -3.63
C THR A 297 -6.04 -2.92 -3.98
N PRO A 298 -5.56 -1.98 -3.16
CA PRO A 298 -5.51 -0.58 -3.55
C PRO A 298 -4.75 -0.39 -4.87
N GLY A 299 -5.28 0.46 -5.74
CA GLY A 299 -4.59 0.82 -6.98
C GLY A 299 -3.37 1.69 -6.74
N PHE A 300 -2.41 1.64 -7.67
CA PHE A 300 -1.31 2.60 -7.74
C PHE A 300 -1.61 3.72 -8.75
N GLY A 301 -0.96 4.87 -8.60
CA GLY A 301 -1.20 6.04 -9.44
C GLY A 301 -2.47 6.80 -9.07
N ASP A 302 -2.85 6.77 -7.78
CA ASP A 302 -3.95 7.58 -7.27
C ASP A 302 -3.54 9.07 -7.16
N THR A 303 -4.52 9.95 -7.26
CA THR A 303 -4.46 11.41 -7.08
C THR A 303 -3.78 11.88 -5.78
N ARG A 304 -3.57 10.97 -4.82
CA ARG A 304 -2.93 11.20 -3.53
C ARG A 304 -1.39 11.20 -3.58
N GLY A 305 -0.80 10.83 -4.72
CA GLY A 305 0.63 10.96 -4.97
C GLY A 305 1.49 9.76 -4.57
N LEU A 306 2.81 9.88 -4.78
CA LEU A 306 3.78 8.78 -4.66
C LEU A 306 3.87 8.19 -3.25
N ASP A 307 3.76 9.00 -2.19
CA ASP A 307 3.82 8.53 -0.80
C ASP A 307 2.66 7.56 -0.46
N GLN A 308 1.50 7.76 -1.09
CA GLN A 308 0.35 6.85 -0.92
C GLN A 308 0.58 5.53 -1.65
N ASP A 309 1.21 5.56 -2.83
CA ASP A 309 1.55 4.35 -3.57
C ASP A 309 2.52 3.47 -2.77
N ASP A 310 3.50 4.06 -2.08
CA ASP A 310 4.42 3.34 -1.19
C ASP A 310 3.68 2.68 0.00
N GLN A 311 2.74 3.40 0.63
CA GLN A 311 1.90 2.84 1.70
C GLN A 311 0.99 1.72 1.19
N ASN A 312 0.38 1.91 0.01
CA ASN A 312 -0.45 0.89 -0.61
C ASN A 312 0.36 -0.38 -0.86
N MET A 313 1.60 -0.23 -1.33
CA MET A 313 2.49 -1.36 -1.53
C MET A 313 2.87 -2.04 -0.22
N GLU A 314 3.23 -1.29 0.82
CA GLU A 314 3.52 -1.89 2.14
C GLU A 314 2.31 -2.69 2.66
N HIS A 315 1.10 -2.15 2.55
CA HIS A 315 -0.13 -2.86 2.94
C HIS A 315 -0.36 -4.14 2.13
N ILE A 316 -0.11 -4.12 0.81
CA ILE A 316 -0.20 -5.31 -0.05
C ILE A 316 0.81 -6.37 0.38
N LEU A 317 2.08 -5.99 0.60
CA LEU A 317 3.13 -6.91 1.04
C LEU A 317 2.78 -7.54 2.40
N GLN A 318 2.31 -6.74 3.36
CA GLN A 318 1.86 -7.24 4.66
C GLN A 318 0.66 -8.19 4.52
N TYR A 319 -0.29 -7.89 3.63
CA TYR A 319 -1.46 -8.72 3.41
C TYR A 319 -1.09 -10.09 2.84
N ILE A 320 -0.26 -10.13 1.78
CA ILE A 320 0.12 -11.39 1.14
C ILE A 320 1.00 -12.26 2.03
N ASN A 321 1.74 -11.66 2.97
CA ASN A 321 2.53 -12.40 3.96
C ASN A 321 1.66 -13.22 4.94
N ASN A 322 0.37 -12.89 5.05
CA ASN A 322 -0.60 -13.66 5.84
C ASN A 322 -1.33 -14.74 5.01
N VAL A 323 -0.99 -14.90 3.73
CA VAL A 323 -1.57 -15.93 2.85
C VAL A 323 -0.53 -17.03 2.64
N THR A 324 -0.98 -18.28 2.68
CA THR A 324 -0.09 -19.45 2.68
C THR A 324 0.65 -19.65 1.36
N HIS A 325 0.04 -19.25 0.24
CA HIS A 325 0.60 -19.30 -1.11
C HIS A 325 -0.19 -18.38 -2.05
N LEU A 326 0.43 -18.00 -3.18
CA LEU A 326 -0.23 -17.32 -4.29
C LEU A 326 -0.17 -18.22 -5.52
N ASN A 327 -1.33 -18.56 -6.09
CA ASN A 327 -1.41 -19.34 -7.33
C ASN A 327 -1.27 -18.46 -8.56
N ALA A 328 -1.78 -17.23 -8.49
CA ALA A 328 -1.68 -16.26 -9.57
C ALA A 328 -1.49 -14.84 -9.03
N ILE A 329 -0.68 -14.07 -9.74
CA ILE A 329 -0.48 -12.63 -9.56
C ILE A 329 -0.91 -11.97 -10.86
N CYS A 330 -2.12 -11.41 -10.85
CA CYS A 330 -2.76 -10.81 -12.01
C CYS A 330 -2.47 -9.31 -12.06
N PHE A 331 -1.68 -8.87 -13.04
CA PHE A 331 -1.50 -7.47 -13.37
C PHE A 331 -2.57 -7.02 -14.36
N LEU A 332 -3.52 -6.25 -13.86
CA LEU A 332 -4.58 -5.62 -14.65
C LEU A 332 -4.05 -4.34 -15.29
N LEU A 333 -4.29 -4.20 -16.59
CA LEU A 333 -3.81 -3.13 -17.47
C LEU A 333 -4.92 -2.73 -18.45
N LYS A 334 -4.92 -1.49 -18.93
CA LYS A 334 -5.74 -1.09 -20.09
C LYS A 334 -4.96 -1.27 -21.40
N PRO A 335 -5.58 -1.75 -22.48
CA PRO A 335 -5.01 -1.69 -23.82
C PRO A 335 -4.76 -0.24 -24.25
N ASN A 336 -3.89 -0.06 -25.25
CA ASN A 336 -3.61 1.23 -25.88
C ASN A 336 -3.20 2.38 -24.92
N THR A 337 -2.64 2.08 -23.75
CA THR A 337 -2.03 3.14 -22.94
C THR A 337 -0.82 3.71 -23.66
N SER A 338 -0.65 5.04 -23.59
CA SER A 338 0.51 5.73 -24.17
C SER A 338 1.75 5.59 -23.29
N ARG A 339 1.56 5.31 -21.99
CA ARG A 339 2.65 5.16 -21.01
C ARG A 339 2.20 4.26 -19.86
N LEU A 340 3.10 3.38 -19.41
CA LEU A 340 2.91 2.65 -18.16
C LEU A 340 3.22 3.56 -16.97
N HIS A 341 2.42 3.49 -15.92
CA HIS A 341 2.71 4.24 -14.70
C HIS A 341 4.07 3.84 -14.11
N ILE A 342 4.81 4.83 -13.61
CA ILE A 342 6.18 4.64 -13.09
C ILE A 342 6.20 3.61 -11.95
N PHE A 343 5.14 3.58 -11.15
CA PHE A 343 5.00 2.67 -10.01
C PHE A 343 4.80 1.21 -10.41
N PHE A 344 4.36 0.92 -11.65
CA PHE A 344 4.22 -0.46 -12.12
C PHE A 344 5.55 -1.23 -12.04
N ARG A 345 6.65 -0.59 -12.46
CA ARG A 345 8.00 -1.15 -12.39
C ARG A 345 8.43 -1.38 -10.94
N THR A 346 8.20 -0.39 -10.09
CA THR A 346 8.54 -0.47 -8.65
C THR A 346 7.78 -1.60 -7.96
N CYS A 347 6.47 -1.72 -8.22
CA CYS A 347 5.60 -2.77 -7.70
C CYS A 347 6.12 -4.16 -8.08
N LEU A 348 6.46 -4.38 -9.35
CA LEU A 348 7.09 -5.63 -9.80
C LEU A 348 8.36 -5.93 -9.00
N ILE A 349 9.32 -5.00 -8.95
CA ILE A 349 10.59 -5.20 -8.24
C ILE A 349 10.37 -5.58 -6.76
N GLN A 350 9.47 -4.88 -6.06
CA GLN A 350 9.20 -5.14 -4.65
C GLN A 350 8.52 -6.49 -4.42
N LEU A 351 7.55 -6.87 -5.27
CA LEU A 351 6.89 -8.17 -5.18
C LEU A 351 7.87 -9.33 -5.39
N PHE A 352 8.78 -9.21 -6.35
CA PHE A 352 9.82 -10.22 -6.58
C PHE A 352 10.83 -10.28 -5.44
N SER A 353 11.16 -9.13 -4.85
CA SER A 353 12.02 -9.09 -3.67
C SER A 353 11.41 -9.86 -2.50
N LEU A 354 10.09 -9.86 -2.35
CA LEU A 354 9.40 -10.57 -1.26
C LEU A 354 9.13 -12.05 -1.59
N LEU A 355 8.60 -12.33 -2.78
CA LEU A 355 8.12 -13.66 -3.16
C LEU A 355 9.21 -14.55 -3.79
N GLY A 356 10.38 -13.98 -4.08
CA GLY A 356 11.49 -14.66 -4.72
C GLY A 356 11.33 -14.80 -6.24
N SER A 357 12.38 -15.32 -6.89
CA SER A 357 12.44 -15.43 -8.35
C SER A 357 11.43 -16.41 -8.96
N THR A 358 10.90 -17.34 -8.17
CA THR A 358 9.89 -18.32 -8.59
C THR A 358 8.51 -17.70 -8.80
N ALA A 359 8.25 -16.51 -8.23
CA ALA A 359 6.98 -15.80 -8.37
C ALA A 359 6.66 -15.43 -9.83
N SER A 360 7.66 -15.34 -10.71
CA SER A 360 7.45 -15.04 -12.13
C SER A 360 6.58 -16.07 -12.85
N ASN A 361 6.61 -17.31 -12.38
CA ASN A 361 5.84 -18.39 -12.99
C ASN A 361 4.33 -18.23 -12.75
N ASN A 362 3.95 -17.43 -11.75
CA ASN A 362 2.56 -17.21 -11.37
C ASN A 362 2.02 -15.88 -11.91
N ILE A 363 2.78 -15.16 -12.74
CA ILE A 363 2.37 -13.86 -13.28
C ILE A 363 1.44 -14.04 -14.47
N ILE A 364 0.30 -13.34 -14.39
CA ILE A 364 -0.70 -13.25 -15.43
C ILE A 364 -0.91 -11.76 -15.76
N PHE A 365 -1.01 -11.46 -17.06
CA PHE A 365 -1.40 -10.14 -17.55
C PHE A 365 -2.86 -10.15 -17.96
N CYS A 366 -3.62 -9.21 -17.42
CA CYS A 366 -5.05 -9.08 -17.65
C CYS A 366 -5.31 -7.71 -18.29
N PHE A 367 -5.79 -7.69 -19.53
CA PHE A 367 -6.18 -6.46 -20.20
C PHE A 367 -7.67 -6.24 -20.01
N THR A 368 -8.03 -5.29 -19.15
CA THR A 368 -9.42 -4.85 -18.95
C THR A 368 -9.81 -3.85 -20.03
N ASN A 369 -11.12 -3.61 -20.22
CA ASN A 369 -11.61 -2.68 -21.23
C ASN A 369 -11.12 -3.05 -22.66
N ALA A 370 -10.95 -4.34 -22.93
CA ALA A 370 -10.31 -4.80 -24.16
C ALA A 370 -11.24 -4.81 -25.40
N ARG A 371 -12.51 -4.41 -25.25
CA ARG A 371 -13.47 -4.34 -26.36
C ARG A 371 -12.96 -3.50 -27.53
N SER A 372 -12.42 -2.30 -27.26
CA SER A 372 -11.93 -1.38 -28.30
C SER A 372 -10.72 -1.90 -29.08
N THR A 373 -10.08 -2.97 -28.61
CA THR A 373 -8.94 -3.63 -29.26
C THR A 373 -9.29 -5.04 -29.72
N PHE A 374 -10.58 -5.37 -29.85
CA PHE A 374 -11.05 -6.70 -30.22
C PHE A 374 -10.44 -7.80 -29.33
N TYR A 375 -10.39 -7.54 -28.02
CA TYR A 375 -9.83 -8.44 -27.01
C TYR A 375 -8.35 -8.77 -27.26
N THR A 376 -7.59 -7.75 -27.64
CA THR A 376 -6.12 -7.83 -27.74
C THR A 376 -5.42 -6.82 -26.83
N PRO A 377 -4.16 -7.06 -26.42
CA PRO A 377 -3.41 -6.15 -25.54
C PRO A 377 -3.13 -4.73 -26.08
N GLY A 378 -3.28 -4.53 -27.39
CA GLY A 378 -2.97 -3.26 -28.05
C GLY A 378 -1.53 -2.78 -27.85
N ASN A 379 -1.32 -1.46 -27.91
CA ASN A 379 0.02 -0.86 -27.80
C ASN A 379 0.68 -1.07 -26.43
N THR A 380 -0.12 -1.30 -25.38
CA THR A 380 0.37 -1.56 -24.03
C THR A 380 1.28 -2.78 -23.96
N ALA A 381 1.07 -3.82 -24.79
CA ALA A 381 1.95 -4.99 -24.82
C ALA A 381 3.39 -4.64 -25.17
N SER A 382 3.60 -3.74 -26.13
CA SER A 382 4.95 -3.30 -26.51
C SER A 382 5.63 -2.56 -25.37
N LEU A 383 4.91 -1.66 -24.70
CA LEU A 383 5.41 -0.92 -23.53
C LEU A 383 5.79 -1.87 -22.39
N LEU A 384 4.93 -2.87 -22.13
CA LEU A 384 5.15 -3.87 -21.10
C LEU A 384 6.41 -4.70 -21.39
N LYS A 385 6.57 -5.19 -22.62
CA LYS A 385 7.77 -5.93 -23.04
C LYS A 385 9.04 -5.10 -22.84
N THR A 386 9.04 -3.83 -23.30
CA THR A 386 10.18 -2.93 -23.12
C THR A 386 10.50 -2.68 -21.64
N MET A 387 9.47 -2.49 -20.81
CA MET A 387 9.64 -2.26 -19.39
C MET A 387 10.25 -3.49 -18.68
N LEU A 388 9.76 -4.69 -18.97
CA LEU A 388 10.28 -5.95 -18.40
C LEU A 388 11.77 -6.12 -18.70
N VAL A 389 12.18 -5.90 -19.95
CA VAL A 389 13.60 -5.93 -20.36
C VAL A 389 14.41 -4.85 -19.62
N SER A 390 13.92 -3.61 -19.57
CA SER A 390 14.60 -2.50 -18.89
C SER A 390 14.71 -2.67 -17.36
N ALA A 391 13.87 -3.53 -16.77
CA ALA A 391 13.87 -3.86 -15.35
C ALA A 391 14.71 -5.10 -15.04
N SER A 392 15.39 -5.68 -16.03
CA SER A 392 16.13 -6.95 -15.89
C SER A 392 15.25 -8.10 -15.37
N MET A 393 13.97 -8.10 -15.78
CA MET A 393 12.98 -9.10 -15.40
C MET A 393 12.81 -10.15 -16.51
N ASP A 394 13.94 -10.73 -16.94
CA ASP A 394 14.01 -11.65 -18.09
C ASP A 394 13.27 -12.98 -17.82
N ASN A 395 12.99 -13.30 -16.56
CA ASN A 395 12.21 -14.45 -16.12
C ASN A 395 10.70 -14.27 -16.31
N ILE A 396 10.21 -13.06 -16.60
CA ILE A 396 8.79 -12.80 -16.83
C ILE A 396 8.53 -12.77 -18.33
N SER A 397 7.96 -13.85 -18.86
CA SER A 397 7.60 -13.89 -20.27
C SER A 397 6.20 -13.30 -20.51
N PHE A 398 6.07 -12.34 -21.42
CA PHE A 398 4.78 -11.91 -21.95
C PHE A 398 4.39 -12.81 -23.13
N LYS A 399 3.45 -13.73 -22.93
CA LYS A 399 3.00 -14.69 -23.95
C LYS A 399 1.48 -14.81 -23.97
N LYS A 400 0.94 -15.52 -24.96
CA LYS A 400 -0.52 -15.70 -25.09
C LYS A 400 -1.09 -16.53 -23.93
N GLU A 401 -0.31 -17.47 -23.39
CA GLU A 401 -0.77 -18.42 -22.36
C GLU A 401 -0.97 -17.75 -20.99
N ASN A 402 -0.28 -16.65 -20.72
CA ASN A 402 -0.42 -15.87 -19.48
C ASN A 402 -1.01 -14.47 -19.72
N THR A 403 -1.68 -14.26 -20.86
CA THR A 403 -2.31 -12.99 -21.20
C THR A 403 -3.78 -13.17 -21.54
N TYR A 404 -4.64 -12.57 -20.74
CA TYR A 404 -6.08 -12.58 -20.89
C TYR A 404 -6.58 -11.17 -21.21
N CYS A 405 -7.53 -11.05 -22.13
CA CYS A 405 -8.12 -9.78 -22.52
C CYS A 405 -9.63 -9.92 -22.37
N PHE A 406 -10.23 -9.03 -21.59
CA PHE A 406 -11.65 -9.07 -21.26
C PHE A 406 -12.16 -7.65 -20.97
N ASP A 407 -13.47 -7.51 -20.85
CA ASP A 407 -14.09 -6.33 -20.28
C ASP A 407 -15.09 -6.75 -19.20
N SER A 408 -15.85 -5.81 -18.66
CA SER A 408 -16.91 -6.09 -17.69
C SER A 408 -18.20 -5.38 -18.10
N GLU A 409 -18.38 -5.17 -19.39
CA GLU A 409 -19.48 -4.39 -19.94
C GLU A 409 -20.82 -5.14 -19.81
N ALA A 410 -20.82 -6.48 -19.91
CA ALA A 410 -22.00 -7.30 -19.62
C ALA A 410 -22.49 -7.06 -18.18
N PHE A 411 -21.57 -7.06 -17.19
CA PHE A 411 -21.91 -6.73 -15.81
C PHE A 411 -22.43 -5.29 -15.66
N ARG A 412 -21.77 -4.31 -16.30
CA ARG A 412 -22.22 -2.90 -16.27
C ARG A 412 -23.61 -2.73 -16.85
N TYR A 413 -23.94 -3.45 -17.93
CA TYR A 413 -25.27 -3.50 -18.52
C TYR A 413 -26.31 -4.02 -17.53
N LEU A 414 -26.05 -5.15 -16.87
CA LEU A 414 -26.97 -5.72 -15.87
C LEU A 414 -27.29 -4.72 -14.74
N VAL A 415 -26.26 -4.02 -14.25
CA VAL A 415 -26.43 -2.99 -13.20
C VAL A 415 -27.17 -1.75 -13.73
N ALA A 416 -26.93 -1.36 -14.98
CA ALA A 416 -27.59 -0.24 -15.62
C ALA A 416 -29.09 -0.51 -15.85
N LEU A 417 -29.45 -1.73 -16.25
CA LEU A 417 -30.85 -2.16 -16.37
C LEU A 417 -31.61 -2.00 -15.05
N GLN A 418 -31.01 -2.42 -13.93
CA GLN A 418 -31.60 -2.24 -12.59
C GLN A 418 -31.76 -0.77 -12.20
N ASN A 419 -30.96 0.12 -12.78
CA ASN A 419 -31.10 1.57 -12.61
C ASN A 419 -32.10 2.20 -13.60
N GLY A 420 -32.88 1.39 -14.33
CA GLY A 420 -33.90 1.84 -15.27
C GLY A 420 -33.34 2.50 -16.52
N ILE A 421 -32.10 2.19 -16.90
CA ILE A 421 -31.49 2.69 -18.14
C ILE A 421 -31.99 1.86 -19.32
N PRO A 422 -32.62 2.49 -20.34
CA PRO A 422 -33.05 1.78 -21.54
C PRO A 422 -31.87 1.50 -22.47
N PHE A 423 -31.95 0.38 -23.19
CA PHE A 423 -31.01 -0.02 -24.24
C PHE A 423 -31.79 -0.51 -25.45
N ALA A 424 -31.27 -0.23 -26.65
CA ALA A 424 -31.75 -0.82 -27.89
C ALA A 424 -31.30 -2.30 -28.02
N ASP A 425 -31.99 -3.07 -28.87
CA ASP A 425 -31.67 -4.49 -29.06
C ASP A 425 -30.24 -4.68 -29.59
N GLU A 426 -29.77 -3.78 -30.47
CA GLU A 426 -28.40 -3.82 -31.00
C GLU A 426 -27.35 -3.53 -29.92
N GLU A 427 -27.66 -2.62 -28.99
CA GLU A 427 -26.76 -2.32 -27.86
C GLU A 427 -26.68 -3.52 -26.90
N LYS A 428 -27.82 -4.19 -26.68
CA LYS A 428 -27.89 -5.41 -25.87
C LYS A 428 -27.02 -6.53 -26.46
N GLU A 429 -27.07 -6.76 -27.77
CA GLU A 429 -26.23 -7.76 -28.43
C GLU A 429 -24.74 -7.51 -28.18
N GLU A 430 -24.31 -6.25 -28.22
CA GLU A 430 -22.93 -5.84 -27.91
C GLU A 430 -22.53 -6.11 -26.45
N TYR A 431 -23.45 -5.93 -25.49
CA TYR A 431 -23.18 -6.29 -24.09
C TYR A 431 -23.18 -7.81 -23.86
N GLN A 432 -24.04 -8.53 -24.57
CA GLN A 432 -24.11 -9.99 -24.53
C GLN A 432 -22.82 -10.64 -25.05
N MET A 433 -22.18 -10.09 -26.09
CA MET A 433 -20.90 -10.60 -26.59
C MET A 433 -19.75 -10.55 -25.57
N SER A 434 -19.88 -9.76 -24.50
CA SER A 434 -18.90 -9.66 -23.42
C SER A 434 -19.14 -10.62 -22.26
N TRP A 435 -20.26 -11.36 -22.27
CA TRP A 435 -20.56 -12.41 -21.31
C TRP A 435 -19.90 -13.71 -21.73
#